data_AF-X6FGJ4-F1
#
_entry.id   AF-X6FGJ4-F1
#
_cell.length_a   1.000
_cell.length_b   1.000
_cell.length_c   1.000
_cell.angle_alpha   90.00
_cell.angle_beta   90.00
_cell.angle_gamma   90.00
#
_symmetry.space_group_name_H-M   'P 1'
#
loop_
_entity.id
_entity.type
_entity.pdbx_description
1 polymer ?
#
loop_
_entity_poly.entity_id
_entity_poly.type
_entity_poly.pdbx_seq_one_letter_code
_entity_poly.pdbx_strand_id
1 'polypeptide(L)' 'MVAVWRERMYYREELKRLAEDGPQRIDDVGLTLSAVEAELQKPFWQA' A
#
# COMPACT_ATOMS: atom_id res chain seq x y z
N MET A 1 -13.91 -13.31 -5.25
CA MET A 1 -13.62 -13.14 -3.81
C MET A 1 -12.15 -13.35 -3.47
N VAL A 2 -11.56 -14.54 -3.67
CA VAL A 2 -10.13 -14.78 -3.35
C VAL A 2 -9.17 -13.89 -4.15
N ALA A 3 -9.45 -13.66 -5.44
CA ALA A 3 -8.62 -12.81 -6.31
C ALA A 3 -8.50 -11.37 -5.79
N VAL A 4 -9.62 -10.77 -5.34
CA VAL A 4 -9.65 -9.40 -4.79
C VAL A 4 -8.82 -9.30 -3.52
N TRP A 5 -8.86 -10.32 -2.65
CA TRP A 5 -8.03 -10.35 -1.45
C TRP A 5 -6.54 -10.45 -1.79
N ARG A 6 -6.18 -11.24 -2.80
CA ARG A 6 -4.79 -11.33 -3.28
C ARG A 6 -4.32 -10.00 -3.86
N GLU A 7 -5.12 -9.37 -4.72
CA GLU A 7 -4.77 -8.06 -5.29
C GLU A 7 -4.53 -7.01 -4.21
N ARG A 8 -5.37 -6.96 -3.17
CA ARG A 8 -5.19 -6.04 -2.04
C ARG A 8 -3.91 -6.33 -1.25
N MET A 9 -3.59 -7.61 -1.05
CA MET A 9 -2.37 -8.01 -0.37
C MET A 9 -1.14 -7.62 -1.18
N TYR A 10 -1.11 -7.91 -2.48
CA TYR A 10 -0.03 -7.47 -3.38
C TYR A 10 0.11 -5.95 -3.42
N TYR A 11 -1.01 -5.22 -3.48
CA TYR A 11 -1.01 -3.76 -3.44
C TYR A 11 -0.34 -3.22 -2.16
N ARG A 12 -0.71 -3.75 -0.99
CA ARG A 12 -0.12 -3.32 0.30
C ARG A 12 1.35 -3.69 0.42
N GLU A 13 1.75 -4.87 -0.04
CA GLU A 13 3.15 -5.29 -0.08
C GLU A 13 3.98 -4.34 -0.97
N GLU A 14 3.46 -3.95 -2.13
CA GLU A 14 4.14 -3.02 -3.04
C GLU A 14 4.28 -1.62 -2.40
N LEU A 15 3.23 -1.13 -1.73
CA LEU A 15 3.30 0.13 -0.99
C LEU A 15 4.34 0.11 0.13
N LYS A 16 4.41 -0.99 0.89
CA LYS A 16 5.41 -1.18 1.94
C LYS A 16 6.82 -1.15 1.36
N ARG A 17 7.04 -1.86 0.25
CA ARG A 17 8.33 -1.87 -0.45
C ARG A 17 8.72 -0.48 -0.95
N LEU A 18 7.79 0.27 -1.54
CA LEU A 18 8.05 1.64 -1.98
C LEU A 18 8.40 2.58 -0.81
N ALA A 19 7.73 2.43 0.32
CA ALA A 19 8.03 3.19 1.54
C ALA A 19 9.42 2.87 2.11
N GLU A 20 9.83 1.61 2.08
CA GLU A 20 11.15 1.16 2.56
C GLU A 20 12.29 1.52 1.59
N ASP A 21 12.10 1.31 0.28
CA ASP A 21 13.13 1.52 -0.75
C ASP A 21 13.35 3.02 -1.08
N GLY A 22 12.35 3.87 -0.84
CA GLY A 22 12.47 5.30 -1.09
C GLY A 22 11.13 6.03 -1.01
N PRO A 23 10.83 6.69 0.13
CA PRO A 23 9.57 7.42 0.34
C PRO A 23 9.24 8.43 -0.76
N GLN A 24 10.25 9.06 -1.38
CA GLN A 24 10.09 9.98 -2.51
C GLN A 24 9.41 9.35 -3.74
N ARG A 25 9.45 8.03 -3.91
CA ARG A 25 8.77 7.33 -5.02
C ARG A 25 7.27 7.21 -4.81
N ILE A 26 6.80 7.34 -3.57
CA ILE A 26 5.37 7.38 -3.26
C ILE A 26 4.77 8.66 -3.86
N ASP A 27 5.51 9.78 -3.81
CA ASP A 27 5.10 11.04 -4.41
C ASP A 27 5.03 10.94 -5.95
N ASP A 28 5.95 10.18 -6.58
CA ASP A 28 5.97 9.97 -8.04
C ASP A 28 4.72 9.22 -8.57
N VAL A 29 4.07 8.40 -7.73
CA VAL A 29 2.82 7.71 -8.05
C VAL A 29 1.57 8.47 -7.57
N GLY A 30 1.75 9.71 -7.10
CA GLY A 30 0.66 10.58 -6.65
C GLY A 30 0.07 10.23 -5.28
N LEU A 31 0.80 9.44 -4.49
CA LEU A 31 0.43 9.12 -3.11
C LEU A 31 1.28 9.95 -2.15
N THR A 32 0.83 10.10 -0.91
CA THR A 32 1.67 10.64 0.18
C THR A 32 2.09 9.51 1.10
N LEU A 33 3.21 9.67 1.79
CA LEU A 33 3.65 8.70 2.80
C LEU A 33 2.57 8.45 3.88
N SER A 34 1.86 9.50 4.29
CA SER A 34 0.75 9.40 5.26
C SER A 34 -0.44 8.58 4.74
N ALA A 35 -0.76 8.67 3.45
CA ALA A 35 -1.79 7.85 2.83
C ALA A 35 -1.37 6.38 2.78
N VAL A 36 -0.09 6.13 2.46
CA VAL A 36 0.49 4.77 2.49
C VAL A 36 0.43 4.19 3.90
N GLU A 37 0.86 4.94 4.92
CA GLU A 37 0.77 4.50 6.31
C GLU A 37 -0.67 4.18 6.71
N ALA A 38 -1.64 5.03 6.34
CA ALA A 38 -3.05 4.77 6.61
C ALA A 38 -3.55 3.49 5.92
N GLU A 39 -3.15 3.23 4.67
CA GLU A 39 -3.50 1.99 3.95
C GLU A 39 -2.89 0.74 4.59
N LEU A 40 -1.65 0.84 5.11
CA LEU A 40 -0.95 -0.26 5.76
C LEU A 40 -1.51 -0.58 7.16
N GLN A 41 -2.13 0.39 7.83
CA GLN A 41 -2.80 0.18 9.12
C GLN A 41 -4.19 -0.47 8.98
N LYS A 42 -4.76 -0.54 7.78
CA LYS A 42 -6.08 -1.16 7.58
C LYS A 42 -6.03 -2.66 7.88
N PRO A 43 -7.01 -3.22 8.59
CA PRO A 43 -7.18 -4.66 8.72
C PRO A 43 -7.27 -5.34 7.35
N PHE A 44 -6.88 -6.62 7.27
CA PHE A 44 -6.88 -7.36 6.00
C PHE A 44 -8.26 -7.40 5.33
N TRP A 45 -9.35 -7.37 6.11
CA TRP A 45 -10.74 -7.41 5.65
C TRP A 45 -11.29 -6.06 5.17
N GLN A 46 -10.62 -4.96 5.54
CA GLN A 46 -11.07 -3.62 5.22
C GLN A 46 -10.46 -3.16 3.89
N ALA A 47 -11.31 -2.61 3.02
CA ALA A 47 -10.90 -1.96 1.78
C ALA A 47 -10.44 -0.53 2.06
#